data_AF-A0A820W6F3-F1
#
_entry.id   AF-A0A820W6F3-F1
#
_cell.length_a   1.000
_cell.length_b   1.000
_cell.length_c   1.000
_cell.angle_alpha   90.00
_cell.angle_beta   90.00
_cell.angle_gamma   90.00
#
_symmetry.space_group_name_H-M   'P 1'
#
loop_
_entity.id
_entity.type
_entity.pdbx_description
1 polymer ?
#
loop_
_entity_poly.entity_id
_entity_poly.type
_entity_poly.pdbx_seq_one_letter_code
_entity_poly.pdbx_strand_id
1 'polypeptide(L)'
;MLHLTDPLLADIKIRHLKETLRNVSDLGDVTLLKRLIVNIEQPCEEWPSLESNESYTLVVKREHALLDAASIWGALRGLETFSQLIYPDSDLQFTINETTIYDFPRFQHRGFLLDTGTHFISQKTLKINLEAMAQSKMNVFHFHIVDDQSFPYDSITYPELSGKGAFDRNHIYSQADIAELLEFARQRGIRVFIEFDSPAHSRSW
;
A
#
# COMPACT_ATOMS: atom_id res chain seq x y z
N MET A 1 1.21 28.09 7.91
CA MET A 1 0.12 27.32 7.28
C MET A 1 0.44 27.27 5.80
N LEU A 2 0.47 26.08 5.17
CA LEU A 2 0.92 25.94 3.78
C LEU A 2 -0.15 25.33 2.87
N HIS A 3 -0.39 25.94 1.71
CA HIS A 3 -1.37 25.46 0.72
C HIS A 3 -0.70 24.70 -0.44
N LEU A 4 -1.37 23.69 -0.99
CA LEU A 4 -0.86 22.84 -2.10
C LEU A 4 -1.23 23.40 -3.49
N THR A 5 -0.38 23.17 -4.50
CA THR A 5 -0.68 23.43 -5.92
C THR A 5 -0.98 22.14 -6.70
N ASP A 6 -1.86 22.25 -7.71
CA ASP A 6 -2.41 21.16 -8.55
C ASP A 6 -1.38 20.23 -9.27
N PRO A 7 -0.09 20.56 -9.51
CA PRO A 7 0.85 19.63 -10.16
C PRO A 7 1.54 18.62 -9.23
N LEU A 8 1.53 18.83 -7.92
CA LEU A 8 2.32 18.03 -6.96
C LEU A 8 1.81 16.60 -6.77
N LEU A 9 0.57 16.34 -7.18
CA LEU A 9 -0.15 15.09 -7.00
C LEU A 9 -0.16 14.23 -8.26
N ALA A 10 0.42 14.71 -9.37
CA ALA A 10 0.36 14.02 -10.65
C ALA A 10 1.16 12.70 -10.68
N ASP A 11 2.21 12.57 -9.86
CA ASP A 11 3.10 11.38 -9.84
C ASP A 11 2.93 10.47 -8.61
N ILE A 12 2.10 10.85 -7.63
CA ILE A 12 1.75 9.99 -6.50
C ILE A 12 0.34 9.48 -6.78
N LYS A 13 0.20 8.21 -7.17
CA LYS A 13 -1.10 7.54 -7.38
C LYS A 13 -1.95 7.61 -6.10
N ILE A 14 -2.69 8.69 -5.92
CA ILE A 14 -3.74 8.85 -4.93
C ILE A 14 -5.02 9.15 -5.72
N ARG A 15 -5.87 8.13 -5.83
CA ARG A 15 -7.21 8.21 -6.44
C ARG A 15 -8.19 9.13 -5.69
N HIS A 16 -7.71 9.85 -4.68
CA HIS A 16 -8.52 10.70 -3.80
C HIS A 16 -8.25 12.21 -3.91
N LEU A 17 -7.33 12.64 -4.77
CA LEU A 17 -6.96 14.07 -4.93
C LEU A 17 -7.04 14.52 -6.40
N LYS A 18 -8.16 14.22 -7.08
CA LYS A 18 -8.36 14.61 -8.49
C LYS A 18 -9.37 15.72 -8.73
N GLU A 19 -9.97 16.29 -7.69
CA GLU A 19 -11.00 17.30 -7.89
C GLU A 19 -10.71 18.55 -7.07
N THR A 20 -10.57 19.65 -7.81
CA THR A 20 -10.83 21.04 -7.40
C THR A 20 -9.61 21.87 -6.99
N LEU A 21 -9.11 22.69 -7.92
CA LEU A 21 -8.67 24.06 -7.63
C LEU A 21 -9.00 25.01 -8.79
N ARG A 22 -9.94 25.94 -8.54
CA ARG A 22 -10.09 27.20 -9.29
C ARG A 22 -9.58 28.33 -8.40
N ASN A 23 -8.69 29.15 -8.96
CA ASN A 23 -8.32 30.51 -8.54
C ASN A 23 -8.10 30.75 -7.04
N VAL A 24 -6.86 30.65 -6.58
CA VAL A 24 -6.43 31.29 -5.32
C VAL A 24 -5.51 32.45 -5.66
N SER A 25 -6.09 33.63 -5.77
CA SER A 25 -5.39 34.90 -5.78
C SER A 25 -5.80 35.68 -4.53
N ASP A 26 -4.80 36.03 -3.73
CA ASP A 26 -4.83 37.07 -2.69
C ASP A 26 -5.41 36.70 -1.31
N LEU A 27 -4.60 36.03 -0.47
CA LEU A 27 -4.77 35.94 0.98
C LEU A 27 -3.38 36.05 1.64
N GLY A 28 -3.20 37.03 2.54
CA GLY A 28 -1.91 37.46 3.10
C GLY A 28 -1.14 36.42 3.92
N ASP A 29 0.19 36.58 4.00
CA ASP A 29 1.20 35.77 4.71
C ASP A 29 1.00 34.24 4.74
N VAL A 30 0.32 33.69 3.73
CA VAL A 30 0.21 32.25 3.52
C VAL A 30 1.28 31.80 2.54
N THR A 31 2.14 30.88 2.97
CA THR A 31 3.21 30.36 2.11
C THR A 31 2.72 29.10 1.39
N LEU A 32 2.74 29.09 0.07
CA LEU A 32 2.34 27.91 -0.71
C LEU A 32 3.43 26.83 -0.63
N LEU A 33 3.05 25.58 -0.29
CA LEU A 33 3.92 24.42 -0.47
C LEU A 33 3.97 24.08 -1.96
N LYS A 34 5.12 24.34 -2.58
CA LYS A 34 5.31 24.23 -4.04
C LYS A 34 5.84 22.87 -4.48
N ARG A 35 6.59 22.17 -3.61
CA ARG A 35 7.15 20.86 -3.95
C ARG A 35 7.34 19.94 -2.75
N LEU A 36 7.22 18.64 -2.98
CA LEU A 36 7.73 17.56 -2.14
C LEU A 36 8.95 16.98 -2.85
N ILE A 37 10.09 16.93 -2.16
CA ILE A 37 11.32 16.31 -2.64
C ILE A 37 11.46 14.97 -1.91
N VAL A 38 11.61 13.89 -2.67
CA VAL A 38 11.82 12.54 -2.11
C VAL A 38 13.23 12.10 -2.44
N ASN A 39 14.05 11.89 -1.42
CA ASN A 39 15.40 11.35 -1.57
C ASN A 39 15.44 9.93 -1.02
N ILE A 40 16.03 9.03 -1.81
CA ILE A 40 16.25 7.64 -1.43
C ILE A 40 17.76 7.41 -1.48
N GLU A 41 18.35 7.02 -0.36
CA GLU A 41 19.81 6.88 -0.24
C GLU A 41 20.35 5.67 -1.01
N GLN A 42 19.61 4.56 -0.99
CA GLN A 42 19.99 3.31 -1.63
C GLN A 42 19.28 3.11 -2.98
N PRO A 43 19.85 2.30 -3.89
CA PRO A 43 19.14 1.89 -5.10
C PRO A 43 17.78 1.26 -4.78
N CYS A 44 16.79 1.45 -5.65
CA CYS A 44 15.48 0.86 -5.45
C CYS A 44 15.58 -0.68 -5.43
N GLU A 45 15.27 -1.26 -4.29
CA GLU A 45 15.08 -2.70 -4.13
C GLU A 45 13.91 -3.18 -4.99
N GLU A 46 14.02 -4.39 -5.56
CA GLU A 46 12.98 -4.95 -6.42
C GLU A 46 11.77 -5.39 -5.58
N TRP A 47 12.01 -6.20 -4.54
CA TRP A 47 11.00 -6.77 -3.66
C TRP A 47 11.30 -6.49 -2.19
N PRO A 48 10.29 -6.24 -1.34
CA PRO A 48 10.52 -6.04 0.09
C PRO A 48 10.89 -7.37 0.77
N SER A 49 11.80 -7.32 1.75
CA SER A 49 12.20 -8.44 2.60
C SER A 49 11.91 -8.14 4.08
N LEU A 50 12.32 -9.03 5.00
CA LEU A 50 12.18 -8.77 6.44
C LEU A 50 13.13 -7.66 6.90
N GLU A 51 14.26 -7.54 6.24
CA GLU A 51 15.38 -6.65 6.54
C GLU A 51 15.24 -5.28 5.86
N SER A 52 14.29 -5.14 4.92
CA SER A 52 14.00 -3.89 4.22
C SER A 52 13.81 -2.72 5.20
N ASN A 53 14.55 -1.64 4.97
CA ASN A 53 14.56 -0.50 5.88
C ASN A 53 13.37 0.42 5.61
N GLU A 54 12.41 0.48 6.53
CA GLU A 54 11.20 1.29 6.42
C GLU A 54 11.27 2.64 7.18
N SER A 55 12.47 3.05 7.64
CA SER A 55 12.65 4.33 8.31
C SER A 55 12.65 5.51 7.34
N TYR A 56 12.14 6.65 7.79
CA TYR A 56 12.14 7.89 7.03
C TYR A 56 12.18 9.12 7.94
N THR A 57 12.60 10.24 7.34
CA THR A 57 12.50 11.58 7.92
C THR A 57 11.64 12.43 7.00
N LEU A 58 10.60 13.07 7.54
CA LEU A 58 9.74 14.00 6.80
C LEU A 58 9.84 15.38 7.43
N VAL A 59 10.30 16.36 6.66
CA VAL A 59 10.44 17.75 7.06
C VAL A 59 9.53 18.60 6.19
N VAL A 60 8.46 19.14 6.76
CA VAL A 60 7.58 20.10 6.11
C VAL A 60 7.95 21.50 6.58
N LYS A 61 8.42 22.34 5.66
CA LYS A 61 8.73 23.76 5.88
C LYS A 61 8.12 24.57 4.74
N ARG A 62 7.81 25.84 4.98
CA ARG A 62 7.46 26.87 3.96
C ARG A 62 7.21 26.35 2.54
N GLU A 63 8.09 26.60 1.59
CA GLU A 63 7.80 26.32 0.18
C GLU A 63 8.03 24.85 -0.22
N HIS A 64 8.68 24.05 0.64
CA HIS A 64 9.20 22.74 0.27
C HIS A 64 9.08 21.72 1.42
N ALA A 65 8.57 20.53 1.10
CA ALA A 65 8.65 19.36 1.95
C ALA A 65 9.80 18.47 1.48
N LEU A 66 10.51 17.87 2.43
CA LEU A 66 11.61 16.95 2.19
C LEU A 66 11.30 15.62 2.87
N LEU A 67 11.31 14.55 2.09
CA LEU A 67 11.18 13.18 2.56
C LEU A 67 12.46 12.44 2.24
N ASP A 68 13.28 12.19 3.27
CA ASP A 68 14.50 11.42 3.17
C ASP A 68 14.25 10.00 3.71
N ALA A 69 14.65 8.98 2.96
CA ALA A 69 14.54 7.59 3.39
C ALA A 69 15.77 6.78 2.96
N ALA A 70 16.16 5.82 3.80
CA ALA A 70 17.27 4.92 3.48
C ALA A 70 16.95 4.02 2.27
N SER A 71 15.68 3.60 2.13
CA SER A 71 15.20 2.77 1.03
C SER A 71 13.87 3.27 0.47
N ILE A 72 13.46 2.71 -0.68
CA ILE A 72 12.14 2.95 -1.29
C ILE A 72 10.99 2.62 -0.33
N TRP A 73 11.16 1.63 0.55
CA TRP A 73 10.12 1.20 1.48
C TRP A 73 9.84 2.24 2.55
N GLY A 74 10.89 2.90 3.06
CA GLY A 74 10.75 4.04 3.97
C GLY A 74 10.06 5.23 3.30
N ALA A 75 10.41 5.51 2.04
CA ALA A 75 9.76 6.56 1.27
C ALA A 75 8.25 6.32 1.12
N LEU A 76 7.80 5.09 0.85
CA LEU A 76 6.37 4.76 0.81
C LEU A 76 5.66 5.05 2.14
N ARG A 77 6.30 4.75 3.29
CA ARG A 77 5.73 5.06 4.62
C ARG A 77 5.66 6.56 4.87
N GLY A 78 6.67 7.31 4.46
CA GLY A 78 6.69 8.76 4.58
C GLY A 78 5.67 9.45 3.68
N LEU A 79 5.42 8.93 2.48
CA LEU A 79 4.37 9.42 1.58
C LEU A 79 2.98 9.22 2.20
N GLU A 80 2.73 8.08 2.83
CA GLU A 80 1.48 7.86 3.55
C GLU A 80 1.32 8.82 4.73
N THR A 81 2.37 9.05 5.51
CA THR A 81 2.33 10.05 6.59
C THR A 81 2.10 11.46 6.04
N PHE A 82 2.76 11.83 4.94
CA PHE A 82 2.56 13.12 4.29
C PHE A 82 1.11 13.31 3.85
N SER A 83 0.46 12.28 3.29
CA SER A 83 -0.95 12.34 2.88
C SER A 83 -1.87 12.62 4.07
N GLN A 84 -1.61 12.01 5.23
CA GLN A 84 -2.39 12.17 6.46
C GLN A 84 -2.16 13.52 7.17
N LEU A 85 -1.08 14.23 6.87
CA LEU A 85 -0.82 15.58 7.40
C LEU A 85 -1.59 16.68 6.65
N ILE A 86 -2.13 16.38 5.47
CA ILE A 86 -2.90 17.31 4.66
C ILE A 86 -4.35 17.29 5.14
N TYR A 87 -4.91 18.44 5.48
CA TYR A 87 -6.29 18.58 5.91
C TYR A 87 -6.93 19.84 5.31
N PRO A 88 -8.26 19.85 5.07
CA PRO A 88 -8.97 21.06 4.69
C PRO A 88 -9.05 22.01 5.89
N ASP A 89 -8.75 23.29 5.68
CA ASP A 89 -8.99 24.33 6.67
C ASP A 89 -10.47 24.80 6.69
N SER A 90 -10.76 25.86 7.45
CA SER A 90 -12.11 26.43 7.53
C SER A 90 -12.66 26.95 6.20
N ASP A 91 -11.78 27.32 5.27
CA ASP A 91 -12.12 27.83 3.94
C ASP A 91 -12.08 26.72 2.87
N LEU A 92 -12.03 25.45 3.30
CA LEU A 92 -11.89 24.26 2.46
C LEU A 92 -10.62 24.25 1.60
N GLN A 93 -9.59 25.00 2.01
CA GLN A 93 -8.29 24.98 1.35
C GLN A 93 -7.43 23.87 1.96
N PHE A 94 -6.81 23.06 1.12
CA PHE A 94 -5.88 22.03 1.59
C PHE A 94 -4.66 22.67 2.23
N THR A 95 -4.41 22.26 3.47
CA THR A 95 -3.45 22.86 4.37
C THR A 95 -2.57 21.79 5.00
N ILE A 96 -1.30 22.13 5.22
CA ILE A 96 -0.36 21.33 6.01
C ILE A 96 0.40 22.22 7.01
N ASN A 97 0.68 21.67 8.19
CA ASN A 97 1.46 22.34 9.23
C ASN A 97 2.95 22.11 9.04
N GLU A 98 3.77 23.10 9.40
CA GLU A 98 5.21 22.89 9.49
C GLU A 98 5.50 21.83 10.55
N THR A 99 6.21 20.79 10.17
CA THR A 99 6.47 19.64 11.04
C THR A 99 7.79 18.99 10.69
N THR A 100 8.35 18.28 11.66
CA THR A 100 9.52 17.42 11.45
C THR A 100 9.23 16.10 12.14
N ILE A 101 9.25 15.03 11.35
CA ILE A 101 8.92 13.68 11.77
C ILE A 101 10.12 12.78 11.49
N TYR A 102 10.50 12.01 12.50
CA TYR A 102 11.42 10.88 12.38
C TYR A 102 10.62 9.64 12.75
N ASP A 103 10.48 8.70 11.83
CA ASP A 103 9.64 7.52 12.05
C ASP A 103 10.31 6.24 11.54
N PHE A 104 10.03 5.15 12.25
CA PHE A 104 10.52 3.81 11.93
C PHE A 104 9.64 2.77 12.62
N PRO A 105 9.45 1.58 12.01
CA PRO A 105 8.68 0.54 12.67
C PRO A 105 9.46 -0.08 13.83
N ARG A 106 8.81 -0.25 14.98
CA ARG A 106 9.37 -1.04 16.09
C ARG A 106 9.56 -2.52 15.72
N PHE A 107 8.69 -3.06 14.87
CA PHE A 107 8.70 -4.45 14.44
C PHE A 107 8.65 -4.55 12.91
N GLN A 108 9.53 -5.35 12.33
CA GLN A 108 9.66 -5.53 10.87
C GLN A 108 8.56 -6.41 10.27
N HIS A 109 7.91 -7.27 11.05
CA HIS A 109 6.80 -8.11 10.59
C HIS A 109 5.49 -7.56 11.14
N ARG A 110 4.65 -6.97 10.28
CA ARG A 110 3.34 -6.41 10.62
C ARG A 110 2.30 -7.00 9.67
N GLY A 111 1.73 -8.12 10.10
CA GLY A 111 0.93 -9.00 9.25
C GLY A 111 -0.57 -8.81 9.36
N PHE A 112 -1.27 -9.10 8.27
CA PHE A 112 -2.71 -9.26 8.19
C PHE A 112 -3.04 -10.53 7.41
N LEU A 113 -3.84 -11.42 8.02
CA LEU A 113 -4.24 -12.69 7.42
C LEU A 113 -5.61 -12.57 6.76
N LEU A 114 -5.74 -13.03 5.53
CA LEU A 114 -7.03 -13.34 4.91
C LEU A 114 -7.11 -14.80 4.53
N ASP A 115 -8.22 -15.42 4.95
CA ASP A 115 -8.62 -16.77 4.59
C ASP A 115 -9.57 -16.72 3.39
N THR A 116 -9.12 -17.29 2.27
CA THR A 116 -9.94 -17.49 1.07
C THR A 116 -10.31 -18.94 0.82
N GLY A 117 -9.81 -19.86 1.64
CA GLY A 117 -10.15 -21.29 1.62
C GLY A 117 -11.57 -21.54 2.13
N THR A 118 -11.98 -20.84 3.19
CA THR A 118 -13.34 -20.96 3.76
C THR A 118 -14.39 -20.22 2.92
N HIS A 119 -14.06 -19.04 2.40
CA HIS A 119 -14.92 -18.25 1.50
C HIS A 119 -14.09 -17.53 0.44
N PHE A 120 -14.48 -17.64 -0.83
CA PHE A 120 -13.77 -16.95 -1.89
C PHE A 120 -13.86 -15.41 -1.76
N ILE A 121 -12.71 -14.74 -1.82
CA ILE A 121 -12.61 -13.26 -1.80
C ILE A 121 -12.13 -12.77 -3.16
N SER A 122 -12.93 -11.98 -3.86
CA SER A 122 -12.54 -11.46 -5.19
C SER A 122 -11.22 -10.69 -5.16
N GLN A 123 -10.46 -10.77 -6.26
CA GLN A 123 -9.18 -10.06 -6.43
C GLN A 123 -9.31 -8.54 -6.19
N LYS A 124 -10.44 -7.94 -6.57
CA LYS A 124 -10.77 -6.54 -6.27
C LYS A 124 -10.79 -6.27 -4.76
N THR A 125 -11.39 -7.17 -3.98
CA THR A 125 -11.50 -7.03 -2.53
C THR A 125 -10.15 -7.25 -1.84
N LEU A 126 -9.33 -8.20 -2.33
CA LEU A 126 -7.95 -8.37 -1.87
C LEU A 126 -7.14 -7.08 -2.07
N LYS A 127 -7.24 -6.44 -3.24
CA LYS A 127 -6.57 -5.16 -3.53
C LYS A 127 -7.04 -4.02 -2.61
N ILE A 128 -8.34 -3.95 -2.26
CA ILE A 128 -8.85 -2.98 -1.28
C ILE A 128 -8.21 -3.20 0.10
N ASN A 129 -8.06 -4.46 0.53
CA ASN A 129 -7.38 -4.76 1.80
C ASN A 129 -5.90 -4.35 1.76
N LEU A 130 -5.20 -4.61 0.65
CA LEU A 130 -3.81 -4.17 0.48
C LEU A 130 -3.65 -2.64 0.51
N GLU A 131 -4.63 -1.87 0.02
CA GLU A 131 -4.65 -0.40 0.19
C GLU A 131 -4.79 -0.01 1.66
N ALA A 132 -5.74 -0.62 2.38
CA ALA A 132 -5.94 -0.35 3.81
C ALA A 132 -4.69 -0.73 4.65
N MET A 133 -4.03 -1.82 4.28
CA MET A 133 -2.75 -2.23 4.86
C MET A 133 -1.67 -1.16 4.63
N ALA A 134 -1.55 -0.62 3.41
CA ALA A 134 -0.59 0.43 3.10
C ALA A 134 -0.82 1.69 3.94
N GLN A 135 -2.08 2.12 4.07
CA GLN A 135 -2.50 3.27 4.89
C GLN A 135 -2.16 3.07 6.37
N SER A 136 -2.26 1.83 6.84
CA SER A 136 -1.94 1.43 8.22
C SER A 136 -0.48 1.01 8.42
N LYS A 137 0.38 1.19 7.39
CA LYS A 137 1.79 0.78 7.37
C LYS A 137 2.01 -0.72 7.69
N MET A 138 1.04 -1.59 7.43
CA MET A 138 1.24 -3.04 7.45
C MET A 138 2.04 -3.48 6.22
N ASN A 139 2.87 -4.52 6.37
CA ASN A 139 3.86 -4.90 5.34
C ASN A 139 3.91 -6.41 5.05
N VAL A 140 3.05 -7.22 5.66
CA VAL A 140 2.89 -8.64 5.32
C VAL A 140 1.43 -8.97 5.11
N PHE A 141 1.10 -9.40 3.90
CA PHE A 141 -0.18 -10.01 3.59
C PHE A 141 -0.02 -11.52 3.71
N HIS A 142 -0.58 -12.09 4.77
CA HIS A 142 -0.63 -13.54 4.97
C HIS A 142 -1.86 -14.06 4.24
N PHE A 143 -1.62 -14.71 3.11
CA PHE A 143 -2.64 -15.19 2.20
C PHE A 143 -2.88 -16.69 2.47
N HIS A 144 -3.83 -16.99 3.36
CA HIS A 144 -4.30 -18.35 3.60
C HIS A 144 -5.22 -18.75 2.45
N ILE A 145 -4.63 -19.31 1.40
CA ILE A 145 -5.27 -19.38 0.08
C ILE A 145 -6.15 -20.62 -0.10
N VAL A 146 -5.87 -21.71 0.62
CA VAL A 146 -6.61 -22.99 0.57
C VAL A 146 -6.92 -23.48 1.98
N ASP A 147 -8.04 -24.18 2.15
CA ASP A 147 -8.43 -24.89 3.40
C ASP A 147 -9.34 -26.08 3.01
N ASP A 148 -9.84 -26.84 3.99
CA ASP A 148 -10.74 -27.99 3.82
C ASP A 148 -11.92 -27.75 2.88
N GLN A 149 -12.46 -26.53 2.86
CA GLN A 149 -13.69 -26.19 2.14
C GLN A 149 -13.44 -25.87 0.67
N SER A 150 -12.29 -25.29 0.31
CA SER A 150 -11.97 -25.03 -1.09
C SER A 150 -10.48 -24.91 -1.42
N PHE A 151 -10.17 -25.26 -2.66
CA PHE A 151 -8.85 -25.11 -3.28
C PHE A 151 -8.94 -24.12 -4.46
N PRO A 152 -8.94 -22.80 -4.23
CA PRO A 152 -9.11 -21.81 -5.30
C PRO A 152 -7.81 -21.50 -6.06
N TYR A 153 -6.64 -22.00 -5.65
CA TYR A 153 -5.38 -21.73 -6.35
C TYR A 153 -5.23 -22.57 -7.62
N ASP A 154 -5.01 -21.92 -8.77
CA ASP A 154 -4.81 -22.61 -10.04
C ASP A 154 -3.38 -23.14 -10.22
N SER A 155 -3.13 -24.39 -9.85
CA SER A 155 -1.82 -25.02 -9.99
C SER A 155 -1.53 -25.44 -11.43
N ILE A 156 -0.41 -24.96 -12.00
CA ILE A 156 0.06 -25.37 -13.33
C ILE A 156 0.38 -26.88 -13.35
N THR A 157 1.01 -27.38 -12.28
CA THR A 157 1.47 -28.78 -12.21
C THR A 157 0.32 -29.74 -11.89
N TYR A 158 -0.66 -29.29 -11.12
CA TYR A 158 -1.80 -30.09 -10.69
C TYR A 158 -3.14 -29.36 -10.94
N PRO A 159 -3.58 -29.22 -12.21
CA PRO A 159 -4.79 -28.45 -12.54
C PRO A 159 -6.08 -29.02 -11.94
N GLU A 160 -6.08 -30.31 -11.59
CA GLU A 160 -7.23 -30.98 -10.98
C GLU A 160 -7.53 -30.48 -9.56
N LEU A 161 -6.56 -29.86 -8.87
CA LEU A 161 -6.76 -29.32 -7.52
C LEU A 161 -7.82 -28.21 -7.53
N SER A 162 -7.63 -27.17 -8.34
CA SER A 162 -8.64 -26.13 -8.54
C SER A 162 -9.84 -26.65 -9.33
N GLY A 163 -9.61 -27.52 -10.32
CA GLY A 163 -10.67 -28.08 -11.17
C GLY A 163 -11.75 -28.88 -10.42
N LYS A 164 -11.42 -29.43 -9.24
CA LYS A 164 -12.34 -30.22 -8.40
C LYS A 164 -12.52 -29.67 -6.98
N GLY A 165 -11.53 -28.94 -6.46
CA GLY A 165 -11.52 -28.44 -5.09
C GLY A 165 -12.03 -27.00 -4.96
N ALA A 166 -12.10 -26.20 -6.03
CA ALA A 166 -12.68 -24.86 -5.94
C ALA A 166 -14.22 -24.89 -5.81
N PHE A 167 -14.80 -23.87 -5.17
CA PHE A 167 -16.26 -23.77 -5.04
C PHE A 167 -17.00 -23.65 -6.38
N ASP A 168 -16.43 -22.92 -7.33
CA ASP A 168 -16.94 -22.73 -8.69
C ASP A 168 -15.77 -22.36 -9.61
N ARG A 169 -15.95 -22.50 -10.93
CA ARG A 169 -14.95 -22.08 -11.93
C ARG A 169 -14.63 -20.58 -11.87
N ASN A 170 -15.56 -19.75 -11.39
CA ASN A 170 -15.35 -18.32 -11.19
C ASN A 170 -14.70 -17.99 -9.83
N HIS A 171 -14.47 -18.99 -8.97
CA HIS A 171 -13.84 -18.85 -7.65
C HIS A 171 -12.43 -19.43 -7.67
N ILE A 172 -11.66 -19.12 -8.72
CA ILE A 172 -10.30 -19.58 -8.92
C ILE A 172 -9.38 -18.36 -9.09
N TYR A 173 -8.23 -18.39 -8.42
CA TYR A 173 -7.13 -17.45 -8.65
C TYR A 173 -6.20 -18.03 -9.70
N SER A 174 -6.24 -17.49 -10.91
CA SER A 174 -5.30 -17.85 -11.97
C SER A 174 -3.88 -17.38 -11.66
N GLN A 175 -2.89 -17.91 -12.38
CA GLN A 175 -1.51 -17.44 -12.30
C GLN A 175 -1.38 -15.93 -12.58
N ALA A 176 -2.20 -15.41 -13.50
CA ALA A 176 -2.23 -13.98 -13.79
C ALA A 176 -2.81 -13.18 -12.61
N ASP A 177 -3.85 -13.69 -11.95
CA ASP A 177 -4.44 -13.04 -10.79
C ASP A 177 -3.45 -12.93 -9.63
N ILE A 178 -2.69 -14.00 -9.39
CA ILE A 178 -1.64 -14.04 -8.36
C ILE A 178 -0.52 -13.09 -8.72
N ALA A 179 0.02 -13.13 -9.95
CA ALA A 179 1.09 -12.24 -10.38
C ALA A 179 0.71 -10.75 -10.24
N GLU A 180 -0.52 -10.40 -10.64
CA GLU A 180 -1.02 -9.04 -10.50
C GLU A 180 -1.19 -8.64 -9.03
N LEU A 181 -1.65 -9.55 -8.16
CA LEU A 181 -1.77 -9.29 -6.72
C LEU A 181 -0.39 -9.08 -6.07
N LEU A 182 0.60 -9.89 -6.42
CA LEU A 182 1.98 -9.75 -5.95
C LEU A 182 2.57 -8.38 -6.34
N GLU A 183 2.42 -7.97 -7.60
CA GLU A 183 2.89 -6.65 -8.05
C GLU A 183 2.13 -5.50 -7.35
N PHE A 184 0.82 -5.66 -7.15
CA PHE A 184 0.02 -4.66 -6.44
C PHE A 184 0.47 -4.49 -4.98
N ALA A 185 0.80 -5.58 -4.30
CA ALA A 185 1.37 -5.58 -2.96
C ALA A 185 2.78 -4.97 -2.94
N ARG A 186 3.64 -5.34 -3.90
CA ARG A 186 5.01 -4.83 -4.05
C ARG A 186 5.05 -3.32 -4.21
N GLN A 187 4.17 -2.75 -5.04
CA GLN A 187 4.04 -1.28 -5.22
C GLN A 187 3.70 -0.52 -3.94
N ARG A 188 3.23 -1.23 -2.90
CA ARG A 188 2.90 -0.69 -1.57
C ARG A 188 3.90 -1.10 -0.48
N GLY A 189 4.98 -1.78 -0.86
CA GLY A 189 5.95 -2.34 0.07
C GLY A 189 5.34 -3.41 0.98
N ILE A 190 4.43 -4.22 0.46
CA ILE A 190 3.80 -5.33 1.18
C ILE A 190 4.37 -6.64 0.61
N ARG A 191 4.89 -7.49 1.50
CA ARG A 191 5.26 -8.87 1.18
C ARG A 191 4.02 -9.75 1.18
N VAL A 192 3.94 -10.68 0.25
CA VAL A 192 2.87 -11.68 0.25
C VAL A 192 3.45 -13.00 0.74
N PHE A 193 2.91 -13.50 1.85
CA PHE A 193 3.22 -14.81 2.41
C PHE A 193 2.04 -15.73 2.10
N ILE A 194 2.22 -16.66 1.16
CA ILE A 194 1.14 -17.57 0.75
C ILE A 194 1.25 -18.85 1.60
N GLU A 195 0.16 -19.22 2.25
CA GLU A 195 0.07 -20.42 3.06
C GLU A 195 -0.74 -21.49 2.33
N PHE A 196 -0.16 -22.69 2.26
CA PHE A 196 -0.82 -23.93 1.91
C PHE A 196 -0.71 -24.86 3.12
N ASP A 197 -1.74 -24.87 3.98
CA ASP A 197 -1.69 -25.58 5.26
C ASP A 197 -1.67 -27.12 5.06
N SER A 198 -0.81 -27.80 5.83
CA SER A 198 -0.69 -29.25 5.82
C SER A 198 -0.09 -29.75 7.15
N PRO A 199 -0.43 -30.97 7.62
CA PRO A 199 -1.27 -31.98 6.95
C PRO A 199 -2.78 -31.85 7.23
N ALA A 200 -3.19 -31.06 8.21
CA ALA A 200 -4.60 -30.73 8.46
C ALA A 200 -5.08 -29.68 7.43
N HIS A 201 -6.37 -29.30 7.47
CA HIS A 201 -6.94 -28.28 6.57
C HIS A 201 -6.74 -28.61 5.08
N SER A 202 -6.86 -29.90 4.76
CA SER A 202 -6.44 -30.48 3.50
C SER A 202 -7.50 -31.30 2.73
N ARG A 203 -8.77 -31.24 3.13
CA ARG A 203 -9.83 -32.03 2.48
C ARG A 203 -10.09 -31.66 1.01
N SER A 204 -9.88 -30.40 0.62
CA SER A 204 -10.12 -29.90 -0.75
C SER A 204 -8.99 -30.20 -1.75
N TRP A 205 -7.87 -30.74 -1.27
CA TRP A 205 -6.66 -31.05 -2.03
C TRP A 205 -6.83 -32.30 -2.91
#